data_AF-A0A100W8Z2-F1
#
_entry.id   AF-A0A100W8Z2-F1
#
_cell.length_a   1.000
_cell.length_b   1.000
_cell.length_c   1.000
_cell.angle_alpha   90.00
_cell.angle_beta   90.00
_cell.angle_gamma   90.00
#
_symmetry.space_group_name_H-M   'P 1'
#
loop_
_entity.id
_entity.type
_entity.pdbx_description
1 polymer ?
#
loop_
_entity_poly.entity_id
_entity_poly.type
_entity_poly.pdbx_seq_one_letter_code
_entity_poly.pdbx_strand_id
1 'polypeptide(L)' 'MPAPVDWYNLFPNPAVAESLLDRLINTSHQILMDGPSYRPRKRPGATAPV' A
#
# COMPACT_ATOMS: atom_id res chain seq x y z
N MET A 1 0.20 10.78 0.24
CA MET A 1 -0.27 9.70 -0.64
C MET A 1 0.96 9.03 -1.21
N PRO A 2 1.19 7.71 -1.01
CA PRO A 2 2.22 7.05 -1.78
C PRO A 2 1.78 7.06 -3.24
N ALA A 3 2.49 7.79 -4.07
CA ALA A 3 2.22 7.83 -5.50
C ALA A 3 2.83 6.57 -6.15
N PRO A 4 2.34 6.12 -7.33
CA PRO A 4 2.95 5.00 -8.03
C PRO A 4 4.45 5.16 -8.29
N VAL A 5 4.96 6.39 -8.34
CA VAL A 5 6.38 6.71 -8.48
C VAL A 5 7.22 6.23 -7.29
N ASP A 6 6.64 6.12 -6.10
CA ASP A 6 7.35 5.67 -4.89
C ASP A 6 7.73 4.18 -4.99
N TRP A 7 7.13 3.44 -5.93
CA TRP A 7 7.34 2.01 -6.12
C TRP A 7 8.55 1.71 -6.99
N TYR A 8 9.10 2.70 -7.71
CA TYR A 8 10.23 2.51 -8.60
C TYR A 8 11.47 1.98 -7.88
N ASN A 9 11.71 2.47 -6.67
CA ASN A 9 12.85 2.05 -5.85
C ASN A 9 12.76 0.60 -5.35
N LEU A 10 11.60 -0.05 -5.50
CA LEU A 10 11.43 -1.47 -5.16
C LEU A 10 11.96 -2.39 -6.25
N PHE A 11 12.23 -1.87 -7.45
CA PHE A 11 12.68 -2.64 -8.59
C PHE A 11 14.14 -2.30 -8.94
N PRO A 12 14.96 -3.31 -9.27
CA PRO A 12 16.34 -3.09 -9.69
C PRO A 12 16.46 -2.47 -11.10
N ASN A 13 15.36 -2.44 -11.87
CA ASN A 13 15.32 -1.89 -13.22
C ASN A 13 14.06 -1.02 -13.42
N PRO A 14 14.21 0.26 -13.79
CA PRO A 14 13.08 1.18 -13.97
C PRO A 14 12.15 0.79 -15.11
N ALA A 15 12.65 0.17 -16.19
CA ALA A 15 11.81 -0.26 -17.32
C ALA A 15 10.85 -1.40 -16.91
N VAL A 16 11.29 -2.26 -15.99
CA VAL A 16 10.44 -3.32 -15.42
C VAL A 16 9.37 -2.71 -14.53
N ALA A 17 9.73 -1.74 -13.70
CA ALA A 17 8.79 -1.00 -12.84
C ALA A 17 7.68 -0.32 -13.66
N GLU A 18 8.04 0.43 -14.70
CA GLU A 18 7.10 1.06 -15.65
C GLU A 18 6.12 0.02 -16.22
N SER A 19 6.65 -1.07 -16.79
CA SER A 19 5.79 -2.07 -17.46
C SER A 19 4.82 -2.78 -16.51
N LEU A 20 5.18 -2.93 -15.23
CA LEU A 20 4.32 -3.52 -14.21
C LEU A 20 3.28 -2.54 -13.69
N LEU A 21 3.69 -1.30 -13.41
CA LEU A 21 2.80 -0.25 -12.94
C LEU A 21 1.75 0.09 -14.00
N ASP A 22 2.14 0.18 -15.28
CA ASP A 22 1.21 0.43 -16.37
C ASP A 22 0.11 -0.64 -16.43
N ARG A 23 0.47 -1.93 -16.35
CA ARG A 23 -0.53 -3.00 -16.28
C ARG A 23 -1.39 -2.90 -15.03
N LEU A 24 -0.79 -2.72 -13.86
CA LEU A 24 -1.52 -2.73 -12.59
C LEU A 24 -2.51 -1.58 -12.49
N ILE A 25 -2.08 -0.37 -12.84
CA ILE A 25 -2.88 0.86 -12.78
C ILE A 25 -4.04 0.80 -13.77
N ASN A 26 -3.80 0.32 -14.99
CA ASN A 26 -4.82 0.30 -16.04
C ASN A 26 -5.79 -0.89 -15.96
N THR A 27 -5.43 -1.97 -15.25
CA THR A 27 -6.28 -3.18 -15.15
C THR A 27 -6.89 -3.41 -13.77
N SER A 28 -6.71 -2.49 -12.82
CA SER A 28 -7.22 -2.62 -11.44
C SER A 28 -8.11 -1.47 -11.02
N HIS A 29 -9.06 -1.76 -10.12
CA HIS A 29 -9.79 -0.73 -9.40
C HIS A 29 -8.98 -0.26 -8.19
N GLN A 30 -8.73 1.04 -8.08
CA GLN A 30 -7.99 1.62 -6.97
C GLN A 30 -8.94 1.98 -5.84
N ILE A 31 -8.76 1.34 -4.68
CA ILE A 31 -9.55 1.63 -3.47
C ILE A 31 -8.63 2.34 -2.50
N LEU A 32 -8.94 3.62 -2.23
CA LEU A 32 -8.27 4.40 -1.21
C LEU A 32 -8.85 4.03 0.16
N MET A 33 -8.01 3.50 1.05
CA MET A 33 -8.39 3.18 2.42
C MET A 33 -7.90 4.27 3.36
N ASP A 34 -8.70 5.32 3.49
CA ASP A 34 -8.44 6.39 4.45
C ASP A 34 -8.96 5.98 5.83
N GLY A 35 -8.03 5.77 6.76
CA GLY A 35 -8.37 5.44 8.13
C GLY A 35 -7.15 4.98 8.93
N PRO A 36 -7.19 5.08 10.26
CA PRO A 36 -6.12 4.57 11.10
C PRO A 36 -6.01 3.05 10.95
N SER A 37 -4.79 2.53 11.10
CA SER A 37 -4.57 1.09 11.06
C SER A 37 -5.47 0.38 12.06
N TYR A 38 -6.04 -0.78 11.68
CA TYR A 38 -6.91 -1.55 12.57
C TYR A 38 -6.13 -2.33 13.66
N ARG A 39 -4.81 -2.47 13.50
CA ARG A 39 -3.95 -3.28 14.38
C ARG A 39 -4.09 -2.95 15.88
N PRO A 40 -4.19 -1.67 16.32
CA PRO A 40 -4.37 -1.34 17.73
C PRO A 40 -5.62 -1.95 18.37
N ARG A 41 -6.73 -2.14 17.62
CA ARG A 41 -7.99 -2.71 18.15
C ARG A 41 -7.91 -4.18 18.52
N LYS A 42 -6.96 -4.93 17.95
CA LYS A 42 -6.76 -6.36 18.22
C LYS A 42 -5.35 -6.66 18.73
N ARG A 43 -4.62 -5.65 19.21
CA ARG A 43 -3.23 -5.82 19.65
C ARG A 43 -3.20 -6.77 20.85
N PRO A 44 -2.50 -7.93 20.74
CA PRO A 44 -2.33 -8.82 21.88
C PRO A 44 -1.62 -8.07 23.01
N GLY A 45 -2.20 -8.08 24.22
CA GLY A 45 -1.68 -7.36 25.39
C GLY A 45 -2.18 -5.92 25.56
N ALA A 46 -3.10 -5.43 24.71
CA ALA A 46 -3.85 -4.22 25.03
C ALA A 46 -4.86 -4.55 26.12
N THR A 47 -4.60 -4.10 27.34
CA THR A 47 -5.56 -4.05 28.44
C THR A 47 -6.82 -3.35 27.94
N ALA A 48 -7.97 -4.02 28.04
CA ALA A 48 -9.25 -3.37 27.80
C ALA A 48 -9.35 -2.12 28.71
N PRO A 49 -9.87 -0.99 28.21
CA PRO A 49 -10.12 0.16 29.08
C PRO A 49 -11.12 -0.27 30.15
N VAL A 50 -10.77 0.00 31.41
CA VAL A 50 -11.65 -0.16 32.58
C VAL A 50 -12.80 0.84 32.48
#